data_AF-A0A430BZ99-F1
#
_entry.id   AF-A0A430BZ99-F1
#
_cell.length_a   1.000
_cell.length_b   1.000
_cell.length_c   1.000
_cell.angle_alpha   90.00
_cell.angle_beta   90.00
_cell.angle_gamma   90.00
#
_symmetry.space_group_name_H-M   'P 1'
#
loop_
_entity.id
_entity.type
_entity.pdbx_description
1 polymer ?
#
loop_
_entity_poly.entity_id
_entity_poly.type
_entity_poly.pdbx_seq_one_letter_code
_entity_poly.pdbx_strand_id
1 'polypeptide(L)' 'MSNVVRINTQIDVAHLWEEYAALIRATQEDASLLSNVRHMQAAARAHARWQKAFLASENAA' A
#
# COMPACT_ATOMS: atom_id res chain seq x y z
N MET A 1 -24.78 14.92 -1.35
CA MET A 1 -23.67 14.01 -1.68
C MET A 1 -23.06 13.54 -0.37
N SER A 2 -23.44 12.36 0.13
CA SER A 2 -22.87 11.82 1.37
C SER A 2 -21.44 11.38 1.12
N ASN A 3 -20.47 12.11 1.69
CA ASN A 3 -19.09 11.66 1.77
C ASN A 3 -19.03 10.50 2.76
N VAL A 4 -19.19 9.27 2.28
CA VAL A 4 -18.92 8.08 3.07
C VAL A 4 -17.41 8.04 3.29
N VAL A 5 -16.97 8.53 4.45
CA VAL A 5 -15.63 8.31 4.94
C VAL A 5 -15.55 6.82 5.25
N ARG A 6 -15.01 6.03 4.33
CA ARG A 6 -14.61 4.64 4.63
C ARG A 6 -13.50 4.73 5.66
N ILE A 7 -13.86 4.50 6.93
CA ILE A 7 -12.89 4.27 7.99
C ILE A 7 -12.24 2.94 7.63
N ASN A 8 -11.00 2.98 7.13
CA ASN A 8 -10.21 1.77 6.98
C ASN A 8 -10.02 1.20 8.39
N THR A 9 -10.48 -0.02 8.60
CA THR A 9 -10.25 -0.74 9.85
C THR A 9 -8.76 -1.05 9.99
N GLN A 10 -8.29 -1.35 11.21
CA GLN A 10 -6.90 -1.79 11.40
C GLN A 10 -6.55 -3.03 10.54
N ILE A 11 -7.55 -3.87 10.26
CA ILE A 11 -7.45 -5.04 9.36
C ILE A 11 -7.13 -4.59 7.93
N ASP A 12 -7.73 -3.50 7.46
CA ASP A 12 -7.50 -2.96 6.11
C ASP A 12 -6.07 -2.38 5.98
N VAL A 13 -5.54 -1.77 7.03
CA VAL A 13 -4.16 -1.23 7.02
C VAL A 13 -3.12 -2.34 6.92
N ALA A 14 -3.29 -3.42 7.70
CA ALA A 14 -2.39 -4.57 7.68
C ALA A 14 -2.42 -5.30 6.32
N HIS A 15 -3.59 -5.43 5.71
CA HIS A 15 -3.71 -6.03 4.38
C HIS A 15 -2.99 -5.19 3.31
N LEU A 16 -3.21 -3.87 3.31
CA LEU A 16 -2.54 -2.95 2.37
C LEU A 16 -1.03 -2.91 2.56
N TRP A 17 -0.55 -3.06 3.80
CA TRP A 17 0.88 -3.24 4.08
C TRP A 17 1.43 -4.49 3.41
N GLU A 18 0.78 -5.64 3.56
CA GLU A 18 1.26 -6.89 2.96
C GLU A 18 1.28 -6.84 1.43
N GLU A 19 0.30 -6.19 0.80
CA GLU A 19 0.32 -5.96 -0.66
C GLU A 19 1.55 -5.17 -1.10
N TYR A 20 1.90 -4.09 -0.38
CA TYR A 20 3.09 -3.30 -0.66
C TYR A 20 4.37 -4.08 -0.37
N ALA A 21 4.45 -4.74 0.79
CA ALA A 21 5.61 -5.50 1.21
C ALA A 21 5.93 -6.67 0.27
N ALA A 22 4.91 -7.34 -0.28
CA ALA A 22 5.09 -8.38 -1.28
C ALA A 22 5.79 -7.86 -2.55
N LEU A 23 5.41 -6.68 -3.04
CA LEU A 23 6.05 -6.06 -4.22
C LEU A 23 7.51 -5.68 -3.96
N ILE A 24 7.85 -5.26 -2.74
CA ILE A 24 9.23 -4.97 -2.35
C ILE A 24 10.06 -6.25 -2.18
N ARG A 25 9.51 -7.29 -1.54
CA ARG A 25 10.17 -8.60 -1.41
C ARG A 25 10.48 -9.20 -2.78
N ALA A 26 9.55 -9.08 -3.74
CA ALA A 26 9.80 -9.50 -5.12
C ALA A 26 11.05 -8.83 -5.73
N THR A 27 11.35 -7.57 -5.41
CA THR A 27 12.59 -6.90 -5.91
C THR A 27 13.87 -7.42 -5.25
N GLN A 28 13.77 -8.01 -4.06
CA GLN A 28 14.91 -8.64 -3.38
C GLN A 28 15.19 -10.03 -3.97
N GLU A 29 14.14 -10.74 -4.38
CA GLU A 29 14.22 -12.03 -5.06
C GLU A 29 14.64 -11.88 -6.53
N ASP A 30 14.19 -10.82 -7.20
CA ASP A 30 14.52 -10.48 -8.59
C ASP A 30 14.85 -8.98 -8.73
N ALA A 31 16.14 -8.67 -8.76
CA ALA A 31 16.64 -7.31 -8.91
C ALA A 31 16.28 -6.67 -10.26
N SER A 32 15.93 -7.44 -11.29
CA SER A 32 15.51 -6.88 -12.58
C SER A 32 14.19 -6.10 -12.48
N LEU A 33 13.39 -6.36 -11.45
CA LEU A 33 12.15 -5.66 -11.20
C LEU A 33 12.35 -4.18 -10.81
N LEU A 34 13.55 -3.79 -10.35
CA LEU A 34 13.89 -2.39 -10.06
C LEU A 34 13.90 -1.50 -11.31
N SER A 35 14.23 -2.05 -12.48
CA SER A 35 14.18 -1.34 -13.76
C SER A 35 12.86 -1.59 -14.52
N ASN A 36 12.01 -2.49 -14.02
CA ASN A 36 10.69 -2.73 -14.59
C ASN A 36 9.71 -1.62 -14.19
N VAL A 37 9.45 -0.71 -15.13
CA VAL A 37 8.55 0.44 -14.92
C VAL A 37 7.17 0.03 -14.40
N ARG A 38 6.58 -1.07 -14.91
CA ARG A 38 5.24 -1.51 -14.47
C ARG A 38 5.26 -1.99 -13.02
N HIS A 39 6.32 -2.73 -12.63
CA HIS A 39 6.49 -3.18 -11.26
C HIS A 39 6.64 -2.02 -10.29
N MET A 40 7.52 -1.06 -10.62
CA MET A 40 7.76 0.11 -9.79
C MET A 40 6.52 1.01 -9.68
N GLN A 41 5.73 1.13 -10.76
CA GLN A 41 4.44 1.81 -10.70
C GLN A 41 3.42 1.07 -9.80
N ALA A 42 3.39 -0.26 -9.83
CA ALA A 42 2.54 -1.05 -8.95
C ALA A 42 2.94 -0.85 -7.48
N ALA A 43 4.24 -0.91 -7.17
CA ALA A 43 4.78 -0.68 -5.83
C ALA A 43 4.43 0.72 -5.31
N ALA A 44 4.60 1.76 -6.14
CA ALA A 44 4.25 3.12 -5.77
C ALA A 44 2.75 3.30 -5.48
N ARG A 45 1.86 2.66 -6.27
CA ARG A 45 0.41 2.70 -6.03
C ARG A 45 0.02 1.94 -4.76
N ALA A 46 0.66 0.80 -4.49
CA ALA A 46 0.43 0.04 -3.25
C ALA A 46 0.86 0.85 -2.02
N HIS A 47 2.06 1.45 -2.06
CA HIS A 47 2.55 2.35 -1.02
C HIS A 47 1.57 3.51 -0.75
N ALA A 48 1.09 4.20 -1.79
CA ALA A 48 0.16 5.31 -1.63
C ALA A 48 -1.18 4.89 -0.99
N ARG A 49 -1.69 3.70 -1.33
CA ARG A 49 -2.91 3.15 -0.70
C ARG A 49 -2.69 2.85 0.77
N TRP A 50 -1.60 2.16 1.10
CA TRP A 50 -1.23 1.84 2.48
C TRP A 50 -0.99 3.11 3.30
N GLN A 51 -0.17 4.05 2.83
CA GLN A 51 0.13 5.31 3.53
C GLN A 51 -1.15 6.08 3.86
N LYS A 52 -2.08 6.20 2.89
CA LYS A 52 -3.36 6.88 3.11
C LYS A 52 -4.20 6.18 4.19
N ALA A 53 -4.24 4.84 4.17
CA ALA A 53 -4.98 4.07 5.15
C ALA A 53 -4.36 4.15 6.55
N PHE A 54 -3.03 4.05 6.65
CA PHE A 54 -2.27 4.17 7.89
C PHE A 54 -2.52 5.53 8.56
N LEU A 55 -2.32 6.64 7.83
CA LEU A 55 -2.54 7.98 8.38
C LEU A 55 -4.00 8.22 8.78
N ALA A 56 -4.96 7.63 8.06
CA ALA A 56 -6.37 7.71 8.45
C ALA A 56 -6.64 6.94 9.76
N SER A 57 -5.96 5.82 9.98
CA SER A 57 -6.09 5.04 11.21
C SER A 57 -5.46 5.71 12.43
N GLU A 58 -4.32 6.41 12.26
CA GLU A 58 -3.69 7.17 13.35
C GLU A 58 -4.52 8.38 13.78
N ASN A 59 -5.20 9.04 12.85
CA ASN A 59 -6.09 10.16 13.16
C ASN A 59 -7.43 9.74 13.79
N ALA A 60 -7.74 8.44 13.79
CA ALA A 60 -8.98 7.89 14.32
C ALA A 60 -8.82 7.26 15.73
N ALA A 61 -7.58 7.14 16.22
CA ALA A 61 -7.23 6.65 17.55
C ALA A 61 -7.10 7.79 18.56
#